data_AF-A0A525CF88-F1
#
_entry.id   AF-A0A525CF88-F1
#
_cell.length_a   1.000
_cell.length_b   1.000
_cell.length_c   1.000
_cell.angle_alpha   90.00
_cell.angle_beta   90.00
_cell.angle_gamma   90.00
#
_symmetry.space_group_name_H-M   'P 1'
#
loop_
_entity.id
_entity.type
_entity.pdbx_description
1 polymer ?
#
loop_
_entity_poly.entity_id
_entity_poly.type
_entity_poly.pdbx_seq_one_letter_code
_entity_poly.pdbx_strand_id
1 'polypeptide(L)'
;MTTEQQNAIAILPQFVINRAGEKVKFERAKIENAIKKAADETGEFGIETARRLTASVLKVLIYRNNNHTPLIEDIQDIVEQV
;
A
#
# COMPACT_ATOMS: atom_id res chain seq x y z
N MET A 1 18.21 -15.02 -23.22
CA MET A 1 16.98 -15.06 -22.40
C MET A 1 16.62 -13.62 -22.11
N THR A 2 15.87 -13.01 -23.01
CA THR A 2 15.55 -11.59 -23.03
C THR A 2 14.63 -11.28 -21.86
N THR A 3 15.13 -10.48 -20.92
CA THR A 3 14.34 -9.86 -19.86
C THR A 3 13.30 -8.97 -20.55
N GLU A 4 12.07 -9.48 -20.71
CA GLU A 4 10.92 -8.65 -21.02
C GLU A 4 10.72 -7.73 -19.81
N GLN A 5 11.29 -6.53 -19.90
CA GLN A 5 10.96 -5.44 -19.01
C GLN A 5 9.46 -5.17 -19.22
N GLN A 6 8.67 -5.70 -18.30
CA GLN A 6 7.23 -5.55 -18.28
C GLN A 6 6.91 -4.05 -18.19
N ASN A 7 6.55 -3.47 -19.33
CA ASN A 7 5.89 -2.18 -19.40
C ASN A 7 4.42 -2.36 -18.96
N ALA A 8 4.22 -2.92 -17.76
CA ALA A 8 2.94 -2.93 -17.10
C ALA A 8 2.70 -1.51 -16.62
N ILE A 9 1.64 -0.87 -17.12
CA ILE A 9 1.17 0.39 -16.54
C ILE A 9 0.87 0.07 -15.07
N ALA A 10 1.68 0.62 -14.17
CA ALA A 10 1.57 0.47 -12.74
C ALA A 10 0.29 1.20 -12.26
N ILE A 11 -0.81 0.46 -12.11
CA ILE A 11 -2.11 1.04 -11.73
C ILE A 11 -2.38 0.72 -10.27
N LEU A 12 -2.66 1.76 -9.48
CA LEU A 12 -3.16 1.58 -8.12
C LEU A 12 -4.54 0.93 -8.14
N PRO A 13 -4.84 0.05 -7.17
CA PRO A 13 -6.17 -0.52 -7.07
C PRO A 13 -7.19 0.60 -6.85
N GLN A 14 -8.34 0.51 -7.53
CA GLN A 14 -9.44 1.46 -7.31
C GLN A 14 -10.23 1.15 -6.04
N PHE A 15 -10.18 -0.11 -5.60
CA PHE A 15 -10.95 -0.63 -4.47
C PHE A 15 -10.10 -1.59 -3.63
N VAL A 16 -10.55 -1.83 -2.41
CA VAL A 16 -10.03 -2.84 -1.48
C VAL A 16 -11.22 -3.58 -0.87
N ILE A 17 -11.05 -4.86 -0.55
CA ILE A 17 -12.03 -5.64 0.21
C ILE A 17 -11.72 -5.49 1.70
N ASN A 18 -12.66 -4.95 2.48
CA ASN A 18 -12.50 -4.81 3.93
C ASN A 18 -12.67 -6.16 4.66
N ARG A 19 -12.49 -6.19 5.99
CA ARG A 19 -12.67 -7.40 6.82
C ARG A 19 -14.08 -8.00 6.78
N ALA A 20 -15.08 -7.19 6.44
CA ALA A 20 -16.46 -7.63 6.27
C ALA A 20 -16.74 -8.24 4.88
N GLY A 21 -15.74 -8.27 3.98
CA GLY A 21 -15.90 -8.73 2.60
C GLY A 21 -16.45 -7.66 1.66
N GLU A 22 -16.60 -6.42 2.10
CA GLU A 22 -17.18 -5.34 1.30
C GLU A 22 -16.12 -4.64 0.45
N LYS A 23 -16.49 -4.34 -0.80
CA LYS A 23 -15.65 -3.59 -1.74
C LYS A 23 -15.77 -2.09 -1.47
N VAL A 24 -14.73 -1.50 -0.91
CA VAL A 24 -14.66 -0.06 -0.59
C VAL A 24 -13.62 0.65 -1.44
N LYS A 25 -13.75 1.96 -1.63
CA LYS A 25 -12.80 2.76 -2.42
C LYS A 25 -11.41 2.72 -1.79
N PHE A 26 -10.40 2.50 -2.62
CA PHE A 26 -9.02 2.60 -2.20
C PHE A 26 -8.62 4.07 -2.02
N GLU A 27 -7.99 4.38 -0.90
CA GLU A 27 -7.58 5.74 -0.56
C GLU A 27 -6.15 5.73 -0.02
N ARG A 28 -5.19 6.26 -0.79
CA ARG A 28 -3.79 6.35 -0.37
C ARG A 28 -3.62 7.04 0.99
N ALA A 29 -4.49 8.00 1.29
CA ALA A 29 -4.45 8.79 2.52
C ALA A 29 -4.68 7.91 3.77
N LYS A 30 -5.43 6.81 3.65
CA LYS A 30 -5.62 5.88 4.76
C LYS A 30 -4.33 5.15 5.13
N ILE A 31 -3.48 4.83 4.14
CA ILE A 31 -2.15 4.22 4.37
C ILE A 31 -1.23 5.24 5.03
N GLU A 32 -1.14 6.47 4.49
CA GLU A 32 -0.30 7.53 5.05
C GLU A 32 -0.69 7.86 6.50
N ASN A 33 -1.99 7.94 6.78
CA ASN A 33 -2.50 8.19 8.13
C ASN A 33 -2.21 7.04 9.10
N ALA A 34 -2.29 5.79 8.66
CA ALA A 34 -1.95 4.63 9.48
C ALA A 34 -0.46 4.62 9.85
N ILE A 35 0.41 4.85 8.86
CA ILE A 35 1.87 4.94 9.09
C ILE A 35 2.20 6.12 9.98
N LYS A 36 1.59 7.29 9.76
CA LYS A 36 1.78 8.46 10.62
C LYS A 36 1.34 8.18 12.06
N LYS A 37 0.20 7.54 12.25
CA LYS A 37 -0.30 7.19 13.59
C LYS A 37 0.70 6.28 14.31
N ALA A 38 1.23 5.26 13.64
CA ALA A 38 2.27 4.40 14.20
C ALA A 38 3.52 5.21 14.57
N ALA A 39 3.95 6.13 13.69
CA ALA A 39 5.08 7.02 13.93
C ALA A 39 4.88 7.92 15.16
N ASP A 40 3.68 8.48 15.33
CA ASP A 40 3.31 9.35 16.45
C ASP A 40 3.22 8.55 17.76
N GLU A 41 2.81 7.27 17.69
CA GLU A 41 2.74 6.35 18.85
C GLU A 41 4.13 5.89 19.31
N THR A 42 5.07 5.63 18.38
CA THR A 42 6.43 5.18 18.74
C THR A 42 7.42 6.34 18.94
N GLY A 43 7.16 7.50 18.34
CA GLY A 43 8.08 8.64 18.30
C GLY A 43 9.32 8.40 17.43
N GLU A 44 9.33 7.33 16.62
CA GLU A 44 10.53 6.87 15.91
C GLU A 44 10.83 7.64 14.63
N PHE A 45 9.82 8.26 14.00
CA PHE A 45 10.03 8.96 12.73
C PHE A 45 9.00 10.06 12.43
N GLY A 46 9.41 11.04 11.63
CA GLY A 46 8.58 12.18 11.23
C GLY A 46 7.80 11.98 9.92
N ILE A 47 7.04 13.02 9.56
CA ILE A 47 6.14 13.06 8.38
C ILE A 47 6.85 12.70 7.06
N GLU A 48 8.10 13.12 6.87
CA GLU A 48 8.84 12.82 5.65
C GLU A 48 9.13 11.32 5.50
N THR A 49 9.45 10.63 6.59
CA THR A 49 9.64 9.19 6.58
C THR A 49 8.32 8.47 6.34
N ALA A 50 7.22 8.92 6.97
CA ALA A 50 5.89 8.35 6.74
C ALA A 50 5.48 8.41 5.25
N ARG A 51 5.79 9.52 4.56
CA ARG A 51 5.57 9.65 3.11
C ARG A 51 6.42 8.69 2.28
N ARG A 52 7.70 8.52 2.64
CA ARG A 52 8.60 7.57 1.97
C ARG A 52 8.10 6.13 2.13
N LEU A 53 7.73 5.74 3.35
CA LEU A 53 7.16 4.42 3.63
C LEU A 53 5.85 4.21 2.87
N THR A 54 4.97 5.21 2.84
CA THR A 54 3.74 5.16 2.03
C THR A 54 4.06 4.89 0.56
N ALA A 55 5.05 5.56 -0.02
CA ALA A 55 5.44 5.33 -1.41
C ALA A 55 5.97 3.90 -1.63
N SER A 56 6.74 3.35 -0.68
CA SER A 56 7.20 1.96 -0.71
C SER A 56 6.03 0.98 -0.67
N VAL A 57 5.07 1.18 0.24
CA VAL A 57 3.86 0.35 0.34
C VAL A 57 3.07 0.36 -0.96
N LEU A 58 2.83 1.55 -1.54
CA LEU A 58 2.11 1.67 -2.81
C LEU A 58 2.84 0.95 -3.95
N LYS A 59 4.17 1.03 -4.01
CA LYS A 59 4.97 0.33 -5.02
C LYS A 59 4.84 -1.18 -4.90
N VAL A 60 4.94 -1.72 -3.68
CA VAL A 60 4.77 -3.16 -3.42
C VAL A 60 3.35 -3.60 -3.75
N LEU A 61 2.35 -2.80 -3.38
CA LEU A 61 0.94 -3.08 -3.64
C LEU A 61 0.68 -3.18 -5.15
N ILE A 62 1.16 -2.23 -5.95
CA ILE A 62 1.03 -2.27 -7.41
C ILE A 62 1.64 -3.56 -7.98
N TYR A 63 2.81 -3.95 -7.51
CA TYR A 63 3.53 -5.12 -8.03
C TYR A 63 2.89 -6.45 -7.62
N ARG A 64 2.35 -6.53 -6.39
CA ARG A 64 1.64 -7.73 -5.90
C ARG A 64 0.26 -7.88 -6.52
N ASN A 65 -0.43 -6.77 -6.79
CA ASN A 65 -1.85 -6.78 -7.14
C ASN A 65 -2.14 -6.61 -8.62
N ASN A 66 -1.41 -7.31 -9.51
CA ASN A 66 -1.59 -7.38 -10.98
C ASN A 66 -3.06 -7.25 -11.49
N ASN A 67 -3.62 -6.04 -11.47
CA ASN A 67 -5.03 -5.69 -11.68
C ASN A 67 -6.09 -6.38 -10.77
N HIS A 68 -5.70 -6.91 -9.61
CA HIS A 68 -6.63 -7.55 -8.67
C HIS A 68 -6.99 -6.62 -7.51
N THR A 69 -8.23 -6.74 -6.99
CA THR A 69 -8.66 -5.98 -5.81
C THR A 69 -8.03 -6.61 -4.55
N PRO A 70 -7.12 -5.92 -3.83
CA PRO A 70 -6.52 -6.43 -2.60
C PRO A 70 -7.55 -6.64 -1.49
N LEU A 71 -7.23 -7.55 -0.58
CA LEU A 71 -7.82 -7.56 0.75
C LEU A 71 -7.14 -6.48 1.61
N ILE A 72 -7.83 -5.99 2.63
CA ILE A 72 -7.25 -5.02 3.56
C ILE A 72 -6.08 -5.60 4.36
N GLU A 73 -6.08 -6.91 4.63
CA GLU A 73 -4.95 -7.60 5.27
C GLU A 73 -3.71 -7.60 4.38
N ASP A 74 -3.84 -7.77 3.06
CA ASP A 74 -2.69 -7.70 2.14
C ASP A 74 -1.96 -6.35 2.25
N ILE A 75 -2.72 -5.27 2.45
CA ILE A 75 -2.16 -3.93 2.63
C ILE A 75 -1.49 -3.80 4.01
N GLN A 76 -2.07 -4.37 5.06
CA GLN A 76 -1.48 -4.37 6.40
C GLN A 76 -0.16 -5.15 6.41
N ASP A 77 -0.12 -6.34 5.81
CA ASP A 77 1.10 -7.15 5.67
C ASP A 77 2.21 -6.37 4.96
N ILE A 78 1.88 -5.59 3.93
CA ILE A 78 2.86 -4.75 3.23
C ILE A 78 3.35 -3.63 4.15
N VAL A 79 2.45 -2.98 4.90
CA VAL A 79 2.81 -1.91 5.86
C VAL A 79 3.71 -2.44 6.98
N GLU A 80 3.50 -3.67 7.45
CA GLU A 80 4.34 -4.30 8.48
C GLU A 80 5.72 -4.75 7.97
N GLN A 81 5.89 -4.89 6.65
CA GLN A 81 7.14 -5.34 6.02
C GLN A 81 8.10 -4.20 5.61
N VAL A 82 7.63 -2.94 5.61
CA VAL A 82 8.40 -1.77 5.12
C VAL A 82 9.14 -1.01 6.21
#